data_AF-A0A072ULA2-F1
#
_entry.id   AF-A0A072ULA2-F1
#
_cell.length_a   1.000
_cell.length_b   1.000
_cell.length_c   1.000
_cell.angle_alpha   90.00
_cell.angle_beta   90.00
_cell.angle_gamma   90.00
#
_symmetry.space_group_name_H-M   'P 1'
#
loop_
_entity.id
_entity.type
_entity.pdbx_description
1 polymer ?
#
loop_
_entity_poly.entity_id
_entity_poly.type
_entity_poly.pdbx_seq_one_letter_code
_entity_poly.pdbx_strand_id
1 'polypeptide(L)'
;MVSEIFPLRTRGRGISMAVLTNFAANAVVTFAFSPLKEYLGAENLFLLFAAIALVSLVFIVTSVPETKGLSLEEIESKILK
;
A
#
# COMPACT_ATOMS: atom_id res chain seq x y z
N MET A 1 1.36 8.46 -9.01
CA MET A 1 2.09 7.60 -8.05
C MET A 1 2.09 6.12 -8.44
N VAL A 2 1.03 5.32 -8.22
CA VAL A 2 1.09 3.86 -8.52
C VAL A 2 1.43 3.56 -9.98
N SER A 3 0.89 4.34 -10.93
CA SER A 3 1.18 4.19 -12.36
C SER A 3 2.61 4.59 -12.78
N GLU A 4 3.30 5.38 -11.96
CA GLU A 4 4.68 5.83 -12.22
C GLU A 4 5.70 4.76 -11.84
N ILE A 5 5.37 3.91 -10.87
CA ILE A 5 6.25 2.85 -10.36
C ILE A 5 6.34 1.67 -11.35
N PHE A 6 5.32 1.47 -12.18
CA PHE A 6 5.30 0.34 -13.11
C PHE A 6 5.81 0.71 -14.51
N PRO A 7 6.72 -0.10 -15.10
CA PRO A 7 7.17 0.05 -16.48
C PRO A 7 6.01 0.07 -17.46
N LEU A 8 6.12 0.84 -18.54
CA LEU A 8 5.04 1.02 -19.53
C LEU A 8 4.43 -0.30 -20.01
N ARG A 9 5.27 -1.31 -20.23
CA ARG A 9 4.87 -2.63 -20.74
C ARG A 9 4.03 -3.47 -19.77
N THR A 10 4.24 -3.31 -18.45
CA THR A 10 3.55 -4.10 -17.41
C THR A 10 2.59 -3.27 -16.56
N ARG A 11 2.55 -1.95 -16.77
CA ARG A 11 1.73 -0.99 -16.03
C ARG A 11 0.29 -1.41 -15.86
N GLY A 12 -0.38 -1.83 -16.93
CA GLY A 12 -1.78 -2.26 -16.84
C GLY A 12 -1.98 -3.41 -15.85
N ARG A 13 -1.10 -4.43 -15.88
CA ARG A 13 -1.17 -5.57 -14.96
C ARG A 13 -0.82 -5.17 -13.52
N GLY A 14 0.23 -4.35 -13.35
CA GLY A 14 0.65 -3.86 -12.04
C GLY A 14 -0.42 -3.03 -11.34
N ILE A 15 -1.07 -2.13 -12.08
CA ILE A 15 -2.18 -1.32 -11.56
C ILE A 15 -3.38 -2.21 -11.20
N SER A 16 -3.78 -3.14 -12.06
CA SER A 16 -4.91 -4.04 -11.76
C SER A 16 -4.68 -4.87 -10.49
N MET A 17 -3.45 -5.36 -10.28
CA MET A 17 -3.09 -6.06 -9.05
C MET A 17 -3.14 -5.12 -7.84
N ALA A 18 -2.59 -3.92 -7.93
CA ALA A 18 -2.62 -2.95 -6.84
C ALA A 18 -4.05 -2.59 -6.43
N VAL A 19 -4.94 -2.39 -7.41
CA VAL A 19 -6.37 -2.14 -7.19
C VAL A 19 -7.02 -3.35 -6.52
N LEU A 20 -6.78 -4.56 -7.02
CA LEU A 20 -7.32 -5.79 -6.44
C LEU A 20 -6.87 -5.98 -4.99
N THR A 21 -5.59 -5.75 -4.69
CA THR A 21 -5.06 -5.82 -3.32
C THR A 21 -5.71 -4.77 -2.43
N ASN A 22 -5.94 -3.55 -2.92
CA ASN A 22 -6.61 -2.51 -2.15
C ASN A 22 -8.06 -2.90 -1.81
N PHE A 23 -8.82 -3.40 -2.78
CA PHE A 23 -10.19 -3.86 -2.54
C PHE A 23 -10.24 -5.08 -1.63
N ALA A 24 -9.33 -6.05 -1.79
CA ALA A 24 -9.24 -7.22 -0.93
C ALA A 24 -8.93 -6.82 0.52
N ALA A 25 -7.97 -5.91 0.75
CA ALA A 25 -7.65 -5.41 2.08
C ALA A 25 -8.85 -4.68 2.71
N ASN A 26 -9.54 -3.84 1.94
CA ASN A 26 -10.76 -3.17 2.42
C ASN A 26 -11.86 -4.18 2.81
N ALA A 27 -12.06 -5.23 2.01
CA ALA A 27 -13.01 -6.29 2.32
C ALA A 27 -12.63 -7.01 3.62
N VAL A 28 -11.37 -7.41 3.76
CA VAL A 28 -10.85 -8.05 4.99
C VAL A 28 -11.11 -7.17 6.20
N VAL A 29 -10.74 -5.89 6.15
CA VAL A 29 -10.98 -4.95 7.27
C VAL A 29 -12.47 -4.84 7.56
N THR A 30 -13.32 -4.70 6.54
CA THR A 30 -14.77 -4.55 6.71
C THR A 30 -15.38 -5.76 7.43
N PHE A 31 -15.02 -6.98 7.04
CA PHE A 31 -15.55 -8.20 7.66
C PHE A 31 -14.91 -8.49 9.02
N ALA A 32 -13.62 -8.19 9.20
CA ALA A 32 -12.90 -8.49 10.43
C ALA A 32 -13.11 -7.44 11.53
N PHE A 33 -13.53 -6.21 11.20
CA PHE A 33 -13.61 -5.10 12.16
C PHE A 33 -14.58 -5.39 13.31
N SER A 34 -15.82 -5.82 13.03
CA SER A 34 -16.81 -6.07 14.09
C SER A 34 -16.37 -7.21 15.02
N PRO A 35 -15.97 -8.40 14.50
CA PRO A 35 -15.44 -9.47 15.35
C PRO A 35 -14.23 -9.02 16.18
N LEU A 36 -13.22 -8.39 15.56
CA LEU A 36 -12.02 -7.94 16.28
C LEU A 36 -12.35 -6.91 17.36
N LYS A 37 -13.31 -6.02 17.12
CA LYS A 37 -13.77 -5.04 18.10
C LYS A 37 -14.43 -5.72 19.30
N GLU A 38 -15.19 -6.78 19.09
CA GLU A 38 -15.83 -7.54 20.18
C GLU A 38 -14.80 -8.33 21.00
N TYR A 39 -13.79 -8.92 20.36
CA TYR A 39 -12.76 -9.70 21.06
C TYR A 39 -11.72 -8.85 21.79
N LEU A 40 -11.26 -7.75 21.18
CA LEU A 40 -10.13 -6.94 21.68
C LEU A 40 -10.58 -5.67 22.40
N GLY A 41 -11.81 -5.22 22.18
CA GLY A 41 -12.26 -3.89 22.55
C GLY A 41 -11.79 -2.81 21.55
N ALA A 42 -12.48 -1.67 21.55
CA ALA A 42 -12.21 -0.60 20.59
C ALA A 42 -10.81 0.02 20.77
N GLU A 43 -10.37 0.23 22.02
CA GLU A 43 -9.06 0.82 22.34
C GLU A 43 -7.89 0.02 21.76
N ASN A 44 -7.86 -1.29 22.01
CA ASN A 44 -6.80 -2.17 21.52
C ASN A 44 -6.85 -2.34 20.00
N LEU A 45 -8.05 -2.31 19.41
CA LEU A 45 -8.21 -2.37 17.97
C LEU A 45 -7.63 -1.12 17.28
N PHE A 46 -7.87 0.07 17.81
CA PHE A 46 -7.26 1.30 17.25
C PHE A 46 -5.74 1.34 17.45
N LEU A 47 -5.22 0.84 18.58
CA LEU A 47 -3.78 0.67 18.78
C LEU A 47 -3.16 -0.31 17.77
N LEU A 48 -3.84 -1.42 17.47
CA LEU A 48 -3.42 -2.37 16.44
C LEU A 48 -3.34 -1.69 15.07
N PHE A 49 -4.37 -0.94 14.67
CA PHE A 49 -4.33 -0.18 13.41
C PHE A 49 -3.22 0.88 13.39
N ALA A 50 -2.96 1.55 14.51
CA ALA A 50 -1.84 2.48 14.63
C ALA A 50 -0.48 1.78 14.45
N ALA A 51 -0.30 0.59 15.03
CA ALA A 51 0.91 -0.21 14.84
C ALA A 51 1.09 -0.63 13.38
N ILE A 52 0.02 -1.09 12.72
CA ILE A 52 0.04 -1.43 11.28
C ILE A 52 0.42 -0.20 10.46
N ALA A 53 -0.16 0.96 10.74
CA ALA A 53 0.16 2.20 10.05
C ALA A 53 1.63 2.61 10.23
N LEU A 54 2.20 2.41 11.41
CA LEU A 54 3.61 2.70 11.68
C LEU A 54 4.54 1.76 10.90
N VAL A 55 4.20 0.47 10.82
CA VAL A 55 4.93 -0.49 9.97
C VAL A 55 4.82 -0.10 8.49
N SER A 56 3.64 0.29 8.02
CA SER A 56 3.44 0.80 6.65
C SER A 56 4.27 2.06 6.39
N LEU A 57 4.36 2.98 7.36
CA LEU A 57 5.18 4.18 7.23
C LEU A 57 6.66 3.83 7.09
N VAL A 58 7.18 2.94 7.93
CA VAL A 58 8.58 2.48 7.83
C VAL A 58 8.83 1.87 6.45
N PHE A 59 7.94 0.99 5.99
CA PHE A 59 8.05 0.39 4.65
C PHE A 59 8.04 1.44 3.53
N ILE A 60 7.17 2.45 3.61
CA ILE A 60 7.12 3.53 2.61
C ILE A 60 8.46 4.27 2.58
N VAL A 61 8.98 4.66 3.73
CA VAL A 61 10.23 5.43 3.82
C VAL A 61 11.46 4.62 3.34
N THR A 62 11.50 3.32 3.61
CA THR A 62 12.67 2.49 3.26
C THR A 62 12.61 1.89 1.86
N SER A 63 11.42 1.56 1.37
CA SER A 63 11.25 0.67 0.22
C SER A 63 10.56 1.34 -0.97
N VAL A 64 9.80 2.42 -0.75
CA VAL A 64 9.12 3.14 -1.83
C VAL A 64 10.02 4.28 -2.32
N PRO A 65 10.49 4.25 -3.57
CA PRO A 65 11.31 5.33 -4.10
C PRO A 65 10.48 6.60 -4.27
N GLU A 66 11.06 7.75 -3.91
CA GLU A 66 10.44 9.06 -4.15
C GLU A 66 10.40 9.35 -5.66
N THR A 67 9.19 9.58 -6.20
CA THR A 67 8.94 9.86 -7.62
C THR A 67 8.68 11.34 -7.90
N LYS A 68 8.52 12.17 -6.86
CA LYS A 68 8.18 13.58 -7.02
C LYS A 68 9.29 14.37 -7.72
N GLY A 69 8.92 15.08 -8.79
CA GLY A 69 9.81 15.96 -9.54
C GLY A 69 10.74 15.25 -10.53
N LEU A 70 10.58 13.94 -10.74
CA LEU A 70 11.32 13.15 -11.73
C LEU A 70 10.50 12.96 -13.01
N SER A 71 11.17 12.85 -14.15
CA SER A 71 10.55 12.41 -15.41
C SER A 71 10.20 10.91 -15.34
N LEU A 72 9.28 10.48 -16.20
CA LEU A 72 8.94 9.05 -16.30
C LEU A 72 10.15 8.19 -16.70
N GLU A 73 11.05 8.70 -17.56
CA GLU A 73 12.27 7.97 -17.94
C GLU A 73 13.24 7.83 -16.76
N GLU A 74 13.38 8.87 -15.93
CA GLU A 74 14.23 8.84 -14.74
C GLU A 74 13.72 7.85 -13.69
N ILE A 75 12.40 7.76 -13.51
CA ILE A 75 11.75 6.80 -12.61
C ILE A 75 11.95 5.38 -13.14
N GLU A 76 11.71 5.15 -14.43
CA GLU A 76 11.90 3.84 -15.06
C GLU A 76 13.36 3.37 -14.97
N SER A 77 14.34 4.27 -15.19
CA SER A 77 15.77 3.96 -15.01
C SER A 77 16.13 3.64 -13.55
N LYS A 78 15.53 4.32 -12.57
CA LYS A 78 15.74 4.00 -11.14
C LYS A 78 15.17 2.64 -10.74
N ILE A 79 14.05 2.24 -11.35
CA ILE A 79 13.33 1.00 -11.00
C ILE A 79 13.85 -0.22 -11.77
N LEU A 80 14.28 -0.05 -13.03
CA LEU A 80 14.76 -1.13 -13.91
C LEU A 80 16.29 -1.32 -13.91
N LYS A 81 17.00 -0.76 -12.93
CA LYS A 81 18.46 -0.96 -12.80
C LYS A 81 18.85 -2.42 -12.64
#